data_AF-A0A1V6I466-F1
#
_entry.id   AF-A0A1V6I466-F1
#
_cell.length_a   1.000
_cell.length_b   1.000
_cell.length_c   1.000
_cell.angle_alpha   90.00
_cell.angle_beta   90.00
_cell.angle_gamma   90.00
#
_symmetry.space_group_name_H-M   'P 1'
#
loop_
_entity.id
_entity.type
_entity.pdbx_description
1 polymer ?
#
loop_
_entity_poly.entity_id
_entity_poly.type
_entity_poly.pdbx_seq_one_letter_code
_entity_poly.pdbx_strand_id
1 'polypeptide(L)'
;MFSDADYNDFVNWVQDKDFDYTTKSEDHLNQLIESAKTEKYYDDVQGEFEILRQKLAHDKNKDLQVFKDEIKELISHEIVSKYYYETAPLIYTLHKDPEIKEALRILKDDKEYKAILTP
;
A
#
# COMPACT_ATOMS: atom_id res chain seq x y z
N MET A 1 -0.90 12.77 -2.25
CA MET A 1 -2.00 11.78 -2.46
C MET A 1 -1.71 11.08 -3.76
N PHE A 2 -1.72 9.75 -3.78
CA PHE A 2 -1.33 8.95 -4.95
C PHE A 2 -2.30 9.21 -6.10
N SER A 3 -1.79 9.76 -7.22
CA SER A 3 -2.62 10.23 -8.32
C SER A 3 -3.10 9.09 -9.21
N ASP A 4 -3.98 9.38 -10.17
CA ASP A 4 -4.40 8.39 -11.17
C ASP A 4 -3.28 8.02 -12.13
N ALA A 5 -2.36 8.94 -12.42
CA ALA A 5 -1.18 8.67 -13.24
C ALA A 5 -0.24 7.70 -12.51
N ASP A 6 0.06 7.98 -11.23
CA ASP A 6 0.89 7.09 -10.39
C ASP A 6 0.26 5.69 -10.26
N TYR A 7 -1.07 5.62 -10.20
CA TYR A 7 -1.79 4.35 -10.15
C TYR A 7 -1.66 3.55 -11.44
N ASN A 8 -1.75 4.19 -12.59
CA ASN A 8 -1.56 3.50 -13.87
C ASN A 8 -0.13 2.98 -14.02
N ASP A 9 0.86 3.75 -13.58
CA ASP A 9 2.26 3.31 -13.54
C ASP A 9 2.44 2.13 -12.60
N PHE A 10 1.78 2.15 -11.44
CA PHE A 10 1.74 1.01 -10.52
C PHE A 10 1.12 -0.24 -11.16
N VAL A 11 -0.02 -0.11 -11.84
CA VAL A 11 -0.69 -1.25 -12.52
C VAL A 11 0.24 -1.86 -13.57
N ASN A 12 0.88 -1.04 -14.41
CA ASN A 12 1.85 -1.52 -15.40
C ASN A 12 3.03 -2.24 -14.72
N TRP A 13 3.55 -1.67 -13.63
CA TRP A 13 4.63 -2.28 -12.87
C TRP A 13 4.24 -3.62 -12.24
N VAL A 14 3.00 -3.76 -11.73
CA VAL A 14 2.49 -5.01 -11.12
C VAL A 14 2.26 -6.09 -12.17
N GLN A 15 1.83 -5.74 -13.39
CA GLN A 15 1.63 -6.71 -14.46
C GLN A 15 2.91 -7.46 -14.84
N ASP A 16 4.07 -6.80 -14.68
CA ASP A 16 5.39 -7.40 -14.91
C ASP A 16 5.93 -8.16 -13.67
N LYS A 17 5.13 -8.32 -12.61
CA LYS A 17 5.49 -9.10 -11.41
C LYS A 17 4.75 -10.42 -11.38
N ASP A 18 5.50 -11.48 -11.06
CA ASP A 18 4.92 -12.73 -10.58
C ASP A 18 4.35 -12.52 -9.18
N PHE A 19 3.16 -11.93 -9.12
CA PHE A 19 2.36 -11.91 -7.91
C PHE A 19 1.21 -12.90 -8.05
N ASP A 20 1.19 -13.87 -7.14
CA ASP A 20 0.13 -14.85 -7.05
C ASP A 20 -0.51 -14.77 -5.68
N TYR A 21 -1.84 -14.82 -5.68
CA TYR A 21 -2.63 -14.82 -4.47
C TYR A 21 -3.85 -15.69 -4.69
N THR A 22 -4.12 -16.54 -3.71
CA THR A 22 -5.33 -17.36 -3.67
C THR A 22 -6.36 -16.63 -2.83
N THR A 23 -7.57 -16.50 -3.37
CA THR A 23 -8.69 -15.96 -2.59
C THR A 23 -9.20 -17.01 -1.61
N LYS A 24 -9.81 -16.57 -0.51
CA LYS A 24 -10.46 -17.50 0.45
C LYS A 24 -11.54 -18.37 -0.20
N SER A 25 -12.20 -17.86 -1.24
CA SER A 25 -13.21 -18.60 -1.98
C SER A 25 -12.61 -19.72 -2.83
N GLU A 26 -11.46 -19.48 -3.48
CA GLU A 26 -10.70 -20.52 -4.18
C GLU A 26 -10.19 -21.59 -3.21
N ASP A 27 -9.68 -21.19 -2.04
CA ASP A 27 -9.25 -22.11 -0.99
C ASP A 27 -10.40 -23.01 -0.52
N HIS A 28 -11.58 -22.43 -0.22
CA HIS A 28 -12.75 -23.21 0.20
C HIS A 28 -13.27 -24.13 -0.91
N LEU A 29 -13.23 -23.68 -2.17
CA LEU A 29 -13.61 -24.54 -3.30
C LEU A 29 -12.67 -25.74 -3.42
N ASN A 30 -11.36 -25.52 -3.28
CA ASN A 30 -10.38 -26.60 -3.29
C ASN A 30 -10.62 -27.59 -2.13
N GLN A 31 -10.90 -27.09 -0.92
CA GLN A 31 -11.25 -27.94 0.21
C GLN A 31 -12.50 -28.79 -0.06
N LEU A 32 -13.54 -28.20 -0.65
CA LEU A 32 -14.75 -28.91 -1.00
C LEU A 32 -14.50 -29.99 -2.07
N ILE A 33 -13.66 -29.71 -3.06
CA ILE A 33 -13.24 -30.69 -4.08
C ILE A 33 -12.54 -31.88 -3.42
N GLU A 34 -11.61 -31.64 -2.49
CA GLU A 34 -10.90 -32.72 -1.78
C GLU A 34 -11.82 -33.56 -0.89
N SER A 35 -12.80 -32.92 -0.23
CA SER A 35 -13.86 -33.63 0.49
C SER A 35 -14.68 -34.51 -0.46
N ALA A 36 -15.12 -33.97 -1.61
CA ALA A 36 -15.90 -34.72 -2.58
C ALA A 36 -15.14 -35.91 -3.19
N LYS A 37 -13.82 -35.81 -3.38
CA LYS A 37 -12.96 -36.93 -3.79
C LYS A 37 -12.91 -38.02 -2.72
N THR A 38 -12.73 -37.61 -1.47
CA THR A 38 -12.69 -38.53 -0.31
C THR A 38 -14.01 -39.27 -0.14
N GLU A 39 -15.13 -38.57 -0.34
CA GLU A 39 -16.48 -39.09 -0.27
C GLU A 39 -16.95 -39.82 -1.54
N LYS A 40 -16.11 -39.83 -2.59
CA LYS A 40 -16.35 -40.47 -3.90
C LYS A 40 -17.51 -39.88 -4.71
N TYR A 41 -17.88 -38.62 -4.45
CA TYR A 41 -18.87 -37.89 -5.25
C TYR A 41 -18.24 -37.08 -6.39
N TYR A 42 -16.91 -36.90 -6.40
CA TYR A 42 -16.23 -36.01 -7.34
C TYR A 42 -16.58 -36.25 -8.81
N ASP A 43 -16.63 -37.50 -9.26
CA ASP A 43 -16.87 -37.82 -10.68
C ASP A 43 -18.25 -37.36 -11.18
N ASP A 44 -19.25 -37.32 -10.28
CA ASP A 44 -20.62 -36.90 -10.57
C ASP A 44 -20.76 -35.36 -10.66
N VAL A 45 -19.89 -34.61 -9.96
CA VAL A 45 -20.01 -33.14 -9.80
C VAL A 45 -18.79 -32.35 -10.33
N GLN A 46 -17.85 -33.02 -10.99
CA GLN A 46 -16.61 -32.42 -11.49
C GLN A 46 -16.88 -31.25 -12.44
N GLY A 47 -17.96 -31.30 -13.23
CA GLY A 47 -18.32 -30.24 -14.17
C GLY A 47 -18.71 -28.96 -13.45
N GLU A 48 -19.50 -29.08 -12.38
CA GLU A 48 -19.92 -27.97 -11.53
C GLU A 48 -18.73 -27.33 -10.81
N PHE A 49 -17.79 -28.15 -10.34
CA PHE A 49 -16.56 -27.64 -9.72
C PHE A 49 -15.71 -26.84 -10.70
N GLU A 50 -15.55 -27.30 -11.93
CA GLU A 50 -14.78 -26.55 -12.94
C GLU A 50 -15.48 -25.24 -13.32
N ILE A 51 -16.81 -25.25 -13.44
CA ILE A 51 -17.60 -24.02 -13.68
C ILE A 51 -17.41 -23.03 -12.52
N LEU A 52 -17.50 -23.50 -11.27
CA LEU A 52 -17.29 -22.65 -10.09
C LEU A 52 -15.86 -22.12 -10.05
N ARG A 53 -14.88 -22.97 -10.34
CA ARG A 53 -13.47 -22.58 -10.37
C ARG A 53 -13.23 -21.46 -11.37
N GLN A 54 -13.77 -21.56 -12.58
CA GLN A 54 -13.62 -20.51 -13.59
C GLN A 54 -14.35 -19.21 -13.20
N LYS A 55 -15.50 -19.30 -12.52
CA LYS A 55 -16.24 -18.11 -12.05
C LYS A 55 -15.59 -17.43 -10.85
N LEU A 56 -14.90 -18.20 -10.00
CA LEU A 56 -14.20 -17.70 -8.83
C LEU A 56 -12.74 -17.34 -9.11
N ALA A 57 -12.19 -17.83 -10.23
CA ALA A 57 -10.87 -17.44 -10.71
C ALA A 57 -10.83 -15.91 -10.83
N HIS A 58 -9.92 -15.31 -10.07
CA HIS A 58 -9.82 -13.86 -10.04
C HIS A 58 -9.11 -13.35 -11.31
N ASP A 59 -9.65 -12.29 -11.91
CA ASP A 59 -8.97 -11.59 -12.99
C ASP A 59 -8.20 -10.44 -12.35
N LYS A 60 -6.92 -10.73 -12.05
CA LYS A 60 -6.01 -9.81 -11.34
C LYS A 60 -6.05 -8.39 -11.92
N ASN A 61 -6.18 -8.25 -13.23
CA ASN A 61 -6.26 -6.93 -13.87
C ASN A 61 -7.59 -6.25 -13.56
N LYS A 62 -8.70 -6.99 -13.64
CA LYS A 62 -10.03 -6.50 -13.29
C LYS A 62 -10.09 -6.06 -11.83
N ASP A 63 -9.46 -6.81 -10.92
CA ASP A 63 -9.52 -6.51 -9.49
C ASP A 63 -8.73 -5.27 -9.14
N LEU A 64 -7.57 -5.05 -9.77
CA LEU A 64 -6.86 -3.78 -9.67
C LEU A 64 -7.76 -2.60 -10.09
N GLN A 65 -8.59 -2.76 -11.13
CA GLN A 65 -9.52 -1.70 -11.51
C GLN A 65 -10.70 -1.55 -10.54
N VAL A 66 -11.29 -2.65 -10.08
CA VAL A 66 -12.44 -2.64 -9.17
C VAL A 66 -12.07 -2.00 -7.83
N PHE A 67 -10.92 -2.35 -7.28
CA PHE A 67 -10.45 -1.89 -5.97
C PHE A 67 -9.48 -0.70 -6.06
N LYS A 68 -9.45 -0.01 -7.20
CA LYS A 68 -8.50 1.08 -7.47
C LYS A 68 -8.43 2.09 -6.32
N ASP A 69 -9.57 2.59 -5.85
CA ASP A 69 -9.60 3.64 -4.84
C ASP A 69 -9.07 3.15 -3.49
N GLU A 70 -9.44 1.94 -3.07
CA GLU A 70 -8.94 1.31 -1.83
C GLU A 70 -7.43 1.07 -1.91
N ILE A 71 -6.93 0.57 -3.04
CA ILE A 71 -5.50 0.34 -3.25
C ILE A 71 -4.73 1.67 -3.22
N LYS A 72 -5.25 2.73 -3.86
CA LYS A 72 -4.65 4.08 -3.81
C LYS A 72 -4.57 4.62 -2.39
N GLU A 73 -5.60 4.39 -1.58
CA GLU A 73 -5.62 4.79 -0.17
C GLU A 73 -4.57 4.03 0.64
N LEU A 74 -4.50 2.70 0.48
CA LEU A 74 -3.49 1.86 1.15
C LEU A 74 -2.06 2.26 0.77
N ILE A 75 -1.78 2.44 -0.53
CA ILE A 75 -0.47 2.90 -0.99
C ILE A 75 -0.14 4.28 -0.43
N SER A 76 -1.11 5.20 -0.43
CA SER A 76 -0.90 6.55 0.13
C SER A 76 -0.59 6.48 1.63
N HIS A 77 -1.31 5.64 2.38
CA HIS A 77 -1.07 5.42 3.80
C HIS A 77 0.33 4.84 4.05
N GLU A 78 0.75 3.84 3.28
CA GLU A 78 2.10 3.24 3.39
C GLU A 78 3.21 4.23 3.06
N ILE A 79 3.03 5.07 2.03
CA ILE A 79 3.96 6.16 1.70
C ILE A 79 4.06 7.12 2.90
N VAL A 80 2.93 7.63 3.40
CA VAL A 80 2.92 8.55 4.55
C VAL A 80 3.57 7.90 5.77
N SER A 81 3.20 6.66 6.09
CA SER A 81 3.77 5.90 7.20
C SER A 81 5.29 5.84 7.09
N LYS A 82 5.84 5.40 5.95
CA LYS A 82 7.30 5.28 5.77
C LYS A 82 8.03 6.63 5.83
N TYR A 83 7.50 7.67 5.20
CA TYR A 83 8.15 8.98 5.17
C TYR A 83 8.07 9.74 6.50
N TYR A 84 6.92 9.68 7.18
CA TYR A 84 6.69 10.46 8.41
C TYR A 84 7.04 9.71 9.69
N TYR A 85 7.04 8.38 9.69
CA TYR A 85 7.50 7.59 10.83
C TYR A 85 9.00 7.76 11.06
N GLU A 86 9.82 7.76 10.01
CA GLU A 86 11.26 8.00 10.12
C GLU A 86 11.61 9.45 10.45
N THR A 87 10.83 10.42 9.96
CA THR A 87 11.11 11.85 10.19
C THR A 87 10.49 12.40 11.47
N ALA A 88 9.52 11.73 12.10
CA ALA A 88 8.91 12.19 13.34
C ALA A 88 9.91 12.40 14.50
N PRO A 89 10.85 11.47 14.78
CA PRO A 89 11.88 11.69 15.80
C PRO A 89 12.81 12.85 15.44
N LEU A 90 13.18 12.99 14.16
CA LEU A 90 14.06 14.07 13.70
C LEU A 90 13.37 15.44 13.82
N ILE A 91 12.14 15.58 13.34
CA ILE A 91 11.34 16.81 13.46
C ILE A 91 11.15 17.20 14.93
N TYR A 92 10.86 16.22 15.80
CA TYR A 92 10.74 16.46 17.24
C TYR A 92 12.06 16.91 17.87
N THR A 93 13.19 16.35 17.44
CA THR A 93 14.52 16.72 17.95
C THR A 93 14.90 18.12 17.47
N LEU A 94 14.68 18.44 16.20
CA LEU A 94 14.93 19.77 15.62
C LEU A 94 14.08 20.86 16.27
N HIS A 95 12.84 20.57 16.67
CA HIS A 95 12.01 21.50 17.43
C HIS A 95 12.53 21.77 18.84
N LYS A 96 13.35 20.86 19.40
CA LYS A 96 13.89 20.98 20.76
C LYS A 96 15.31 21.50 20.80
N ASP A 97 16.03 21.41 19.69
CA ASP A 97 17.39 21.87 19.47
C ASP A 97 17.57 23.35 19.91
N PRO A 98 18.41 23.62 20.92
CA PRO A 98 18.60 24.96 21.44
C PRO A 98 19.32 25.89 20.45
N GLU A 99 20.21 25.35 19.62
CA GLU A 99 20.89 26.10 18.57
C GLU A 99 19.91 26.58 17.48
N ILE A 100 18.99 25.72 17.03
CA ILE A 100 17.94 26.10 16.08
C ILE A 100 16.98 27.13 16.67
N LYS A 101 16.59 26.97 17.95
CA LYS A 101 15.75 27.97 18.63
C LYS A 101 16.43 29.33 18.71
N GLU A 102 17.71 29.35 19.04
CA GLU A 102 18.47 30.58 19.15
C GLU A 102 18.68 31.22 17.77
N ALA A 103 18.98 30.42 16.74
CA ALA A 103 19.05 30.89 15.37
C ALA A 103 17.74 31.52 14.89
N LEU A 104 16.60 30.87 15.16
CA LEU A 104 15.26 31.42 14.86
C LEU A 104 14.94 32.69 15.65
N ARG A 105 15.41 32.80 16.90
CA ARG A 105 15.26 34.00 17.73
C ARG A 105 16.06 35.16 17.14
N ILE A 106 17.33 34.93 16.82
CA ILE A 106 18.22 35.93 16.23
C ILE A 106 17.69 36.37 14.86
N LEU A 107 17.25 35.44 14.00
CA LEU A 107 16.66 35.77 12.69
C LEU A 107 15.38 36.60 12.79
N LYS A 108 14.67 36.56 13.91
CA LYS A 108 13.48 37.39 14.18
C LYS A 108 13.81 38.74 14.80
N ASP A 109 15.03 38.93 15.28
CA ASP A 109 15.53 40.19 15.82
C ASP A 109 16.46 40.85 14.80
N ASP A 110 15.88 41.66 13.91
CA ASP A 110 16.59 42.40 12.87
C ASP A 110 17.76 43.24 13.40
N LYS A 111 17.66 43.75 14.63
CA LYS A 111 18.68 44.61 15.23
C LYS A 111 19.88 43.77 15.67
N GLU A 112 19.61 42.68 16.36
CA GLU A 112 20.64 41.74 16.82
C GLU A 112 21.30 41.01 15.65
N TYR A 113 20.51 40.55 14.68
CA TYR A 113 21.00 39.92 13.46
C TYR A 113 21.95 40.83 12.68
N LYS A 114 21.58 42.10 12.47
CA LYS A 114 22.45 43.08 11.79
C LYS A 114 23.71 43.40 12.59
N ALA A 115 23.62 43.42 13.93
CA ALA A 115 24.79 43.65 14.78
C ALA A 115 25.82 42.50 14.67
N ILE A 116 25.36 41.26 14.55
CA ILE A 116 26.24 40.09 14.35
C ILE A 116 26.93 40.10 12.97
N LEU A 117 26.26 40.63 11.95
CA LEU A 117 26.77 40.69 10.57
C LEU A 117 27.63 41.91 10.25
N THR A 118 27.81 42.83 11.19
CA THR A 118 28.63 44.02 11.00
C THR A 118 30.00 43.77 11.66
N PRO A 119 31.13 43.85 10.92
CA PRO A 119 32.49 43.59 11.44
C PRO A 119 32.92 44.51 12.58
#